data_AF-A0A929K7X4-F1
#
_entry.id   AF-A0A929K7X4-F1
#
_cell.length_a   1.000
_cell.length_b   1.000
_cell.length_c   1.000
_cell.angle_alpha   90.00
_cell.angle_beta   90.00
_cell.angle_gamma   90.00
#
_symmetry.space_group_name_H-M   'P 1'
#
loop_
_entity.id
_entity.type
_entity.pdbx_description
1 polymer ?
#
loop_
_entity_poly.entity_id
_entity_poly.type
_entity_poly.pdbx_seq_one_letter_code
_entity_poly.pdbx_strand_id
1 'polypeptide(L)'
;MLFTRQMLGLVRGVTTGGSTIYYYATSFPVPFDILKSYGIDISDEVKELRKELPVAPLKDEMVGPMSERLMDSAQDLGYSWKKLDKFMYQDKWKPEYKFGHYGDPHRVKWSARMYVEEAVANGAKLIN
;
A
#
# COMPACT_ATOMS: atom_id res chain seq x y z
N MET A 1 -10.30 -18.48 -1.01
CA MET A 1 -9.33 -18.57 -2.12
C MET A 1 -10.13 -18.79 -3.40
N LEU A 2 -9.86 -18.02 -4.45
CA LEU A 2 -10.49 -18.17 -5.76
C LEU A 2 -9.47 -18.78 -6.73
N PHE A 3 -9.93 -19.47 -7.76
CA PHE A 3 -9.05 -20.01 -8.81
C PHE A 3 -9.52 -19.54 -10.18
N THR A 4 -8.59 -19.16 -11.05
CA THR A 4 -8.89 -18.97 -12.47
C THR A 4 -9.10 -20.32 -13.16
N ARG A 5 -9.58 -20.31 -14.41
CA ARG A 5 -9.69 -21.54 -15.22
C ARG A 5 -8.34 -22.24 -15.45
N GLN A 6 -7.24 -21.49 -15.35
CA GLN A 6 -5.86 -22.01 -15.44
C GLN A 6 -5.28 -22.40 -14.08
N MET A 7 -6.12 -22.56 -13.04
CA MET A 7 -5.71 -22.93 -11.68
C MET A 7 -4.81 -21.90 -10.98
N LEU A 8 -4.84 -20.64 -11.42
CA LEU A 8 -4.14 -19.57 -10.70
C LEU A 8 -4.92 -19.19 -9.44
N GLY A 9 -4.30 -19.36 -8.28
CA GLY A 9 -4.86 -18.95 -6.99
C GLY A 9 -4.93 -17.43 -6.84
N LEU A 10 -6.10 -16.91 -6.49
CA LEU A 10 -6.35 -15.51 -6.20
C LEU A 10 -6.82 -15.37 -4.75
N VAL A 11 -6.18 -14.46 -4.01
CA VAL A 11 -6.52 -14.11 -2.63
C VAL A 11 -7.22 -12.75 -2.63
N ARG A 12 -8.35 -12.65 -1.94
CA ARG A 12 -9.06 -11.38 -1.72
C ARG A 12 -9.58 -11.28 -0.29
N GLY A 13 -9.65 -10.06 0.21
CA GLY A 13 -10.23 -9.75 1.52
C GLY A 13 -11.72 -9.50 1.38
N VAL A 14 -12.54 -10.24 2.13
CA VAL A 14 -14.00 -10.04 2.21
C VAL A 14 -14.32 -9.48 3.58
N THR A 15 -14.16 -8.17 3.71
CA THR A 15 -14.38 -7.39 4.93
C THR A 15 -14.47 -5.91 4.56
N THR A 16 -14.92 -5.05 5.47
CA THR A 16 -14.89 -3.59 5.27
C THR A 16 -13.45 -3.14 5.02
N GLY A 17 -13.23 -2.45 3.89
CA GLY A 17 -11.90 -2.06 3.39
C GLY A 17 -11.25 -3.08 2.44
N GLY A 18 -11.84 -4.27 2.28
CA GLY A 18 -11.42 -5.27 1.31
C GLY A 18 -9.97 -5.72 1.49
N SER A 19 -9.26 -5.90 0.39
CA SER A 19 -7.88 -6.41 0.41
C SER A 19 -6.84 -5.43 0.96
N THR A 20 -7.18 -4.14 1.10
CA THR A 20 -6.29 -3.15 1.75
C THR A 20 -6.11 -3.41 3.25
N ILE A 21 -6.89 -4.33 3.84
CA ILE A 21 -6.69 -4.75 5.23
C ILE A 21 -5.42 -5.60 5.40
N TYR A 22 -5.02 -6.40 4.42
CA TYR A 22 -3.88 -7.34 4.56
C TYR A 22 -2.72 -7.12 3.58
N TYR A 23 -2.84 -6.14 2.68
CA TYR A 23 -1.75 -5.79 1.76
C TYR A 23 -0.49 -5.21 2.45
N TYR A 24 0.59 -5.07 1.69
CA TYR A 24 1.88 -4.55 2.19
C TYR A 24 2.04 -3.02 2.11
N ALA A 25 0.94 -2.30 1.86
CA ALA A 25 0.92 -0.85 1.70
C ALA A 25 1.91 -0.30 0.67
N THR A 26 2.37 -1.11 -0.29
CA THR A 26 3.30 -0.63 -1.33
C THR A 26 2.57 0.24 -2.35
N SER A 27 3.12 1.42 -2.62
CA SER A 27 2.70 2.33 -3.67
C SER A 27 3.71 2.27 -4.82
N PHE A 28 3.41 1.48 -5.85
CA PHE A 28 4.26 1.44 -7.05
C PHE A 28 4.09 2.72 -7.89
N PRO A 29 5.13 3.11 -8.67
CA PRO A 29 4.98 4.20 -9.63
C PRO A 29 3.90 3.85 -10.65
N VAL A 30 3.08 4.84 -10.99
CA VAL A 30 2.02 4.67 -11.98
C VAL A 30 2.66 4.60 -13.37
N PRO A 31 2.33 3.59 -14.20
CA PRO A 31 2.89 3.45 -15.54
C PRO A 31 2.14 4.36 -16.53
N PHE A 32 2.30 5.68 -16.39
CA PHE A 32 1.54 6.67 -17.17
C PHE A 32 1.65 6.47 -18.68
N ASP A 33 2.83 6.17 -19.21
CA ASP A 33 3.03 5.98 -20.65
C ASP A 33 2.22 4.80 -21.18
N ILE A 34 2.17 3.70 -20.42
CA ILE A 34 1.37 2.52 -20.77
C ILE A 34 -0.12 2.87 -20.75
N LEU A 35 -0.60 3.54 -19.70
CA LEU A 35 -2.01 3.93 -19.60
C LEU A 35 -2.41 4.90 -20.73
N LYS A 36 -1.58 5.90 -21.03
CA LYS A 36 -1.82 6.86 -22.10
C LYS A 36 -1.84 6.21 -23.48
N SER A 37 -1.03 5.16 -23.71
CA SER A 37 -1.09 4.38 -24.97
C SER A 37 -2.43 3.67 -25.19
N TYR A 38 -3.21 3.47 -24.13
CA TYR A 38 -4.59 2.97 -24.20
C TYR A 38 -5.65 4.09 -24.15
N GLY A 39 -5.24 5.36 -24.25
CA GLY A 39 -6.15 6.52 -24.16
C GLY A 39 -6.63 6.83 -22.74
N ILE A 40 -5.97 6.30 -21.71
CA ILE A 40 -6.30 6.54 -20.31
C ILE A 40 -5.30 7.55 -19.73
N ASP A 41 -5.75 8.78 -19.46
CA ASP A 41 -4.97 9.76 -18.70
C ASP A 41 -5.58 9.90 -17.30
N ILE A 42 -4.78 9.58 -16.29
CA ILE A 42 -5.13 9.68 -14.86
C ILE A 42 -4.15 10.57 -14.08
N SER A 43 -3.45 11.47 -14.78
CA SER A 43 -2.37 12.28 -14.21
C SER A 43 -2.87 13.17 -13.08
N ASP A 44 -4.06 13.75 -13.22
CA ASP A 44 -4.64 14.66 -12.23
C ASP A 44 -5.17 13.90 -11.01
N GLU A 45 -5.84 12.76 -11.20
CA GLU A 45 -6.34 11.89 -10.14
C GLU A 45 -5.20 11.34 -9.29
N VAL A 46 -4.08 10.92 -9.91
CA VAL A 46 -2.91 10.46 -9.17
C VAL A 46 -2.27 11.60 -8.38
N LYS A 47 -2.25 12.82 -8.93
CA LYS A 47 -1.74 14.01 -8.25
C LYS A 47 -2.61 14.40 -7.06
N GLU A 48 -3.93 14.27 -7.17
CA GLU A 48 -4.88 14.47 -6.07
C GLU A 48 -4.68 13.42 -4.98
N LEU A 49 -4.70 12.12 -5.34
CA LEU A 49 -4.53 11.02 -4.39
C LEU A 49 -3.20 11.07 -3.65
N ARG A 50 -2.11 11.51 -4.30
CA ARG A 50 -0.81 11.70 -3.64
C ARG A 50 -0.78 12.81 -2.59
N LYS A 51 -1.71 13.77 -2.65
CA LYS A 51 -1.87 14.79 -1.60
C LYS A 51 -2.74 14.29 -0.44
N GLU A 52 -3.70 13.41 -0.75
CA GLU A 52 -4.67 12.90 0.21
C GLU A 52 -4.13 11.71 1.02
N LEU A 53 -3.42 10.80 0.37
CA LEU A 53 -2.90 9.58 0.95
C LEU A 53 -1.48 9.78 1.49
N PRO A 54 -1.07 9.04 2.54
CA PRO A 54 0.25 9.18 3.15
C PRO A 54 1.31 8.45 2.33
N VAL A 55 1.60 8.94 1.13
CA VAL A 55 2.54 8.34 0.18
C VAL A 55 3.93 8.94 0.34
N ALA A 56 4.87 8.14 0.83
CA ALA A 56 6.28 8.52 0.90
C ALA A 56 7.18 7.27 0.89
N PRO A 57 8.46 7.40 0.52
CA PRO A 57 9.45 6.34 0.72
C PRO A 57 9.47 5.90 2.19
N LEU A 58 9.66 4.61 2.45
CA LEU A 58 9.78 4.11 3.82
C LEU A 58 10.98 4.76 4.54
N LYS A 59 10.79 5.24 5.77
CA LYS A 59 11.84 5.81 6.61
C LYS A 59 12.90 4.77 6.95
N ASP A 60 14.15 5.19 7.10
CA ASP A 60 15.29 4.31 7.41
C ASP A 60 15.05 3.47 8.67
N GLU A 61 14.58 4.10 9.74
CA GLU A 61 14.34 3.43 11.02
C GLU A 61 13.22 2.37 10.98
N MET A 62 12.41 2.37 9.92
CA MET A 62 11.36 1.37 9.68
C MET A 62 11.83 0.20 8.82
N VAL A 63 13.04 0.29 8.24
CA VAL A 63 13.64 -0.79 7.46
C VAL A 63 14.15 -1.89 8.40
N GLY A 64 13.63 -3.10 8.24
CA GLY A 64 14.08 -4.24 9.02
C GLY A 64 15.47 -4.73 8.60
N PRO A 65 16.22 -5.37 9.51
CA PRO A 65 17.62 -5.77 9.28
C PRO A 65 17.82 -6.76 8.12
N MET A 66 16.79 -7.54 7.77
CA MET A 66 16.85 -8.42 6.60
C MET A 66 16.72 -7.64 5.29
N SER A 67 15.81 -6.66 5.24
CA SER A 67 15.62 -5.81 4.05
C SER A 67 16.84 -4.94 3.80
N GLU A 68 17.48 -4.44 4.86
CA GLU A 68 18.73 -3.68 4.79
C GLU A 68 19.85 -4.52 4.16
N ARG A 69 20.11 -5.74 4.68
CA ARG A 69 21.14 -6.64 4.10
C ARG A 69 20.90 -6.98 2.63
N LEU A 70 19.64 -7.16 2.23
CA LEU A 70 19.27 -7.41 0.83
C LEU A 70 19.53 -6.19 -0.05
N MET A 71 19.19 -5.00 0.46
CA MET A 71 19.45 -3.74 -0.22
C MET A 71 20.95 -3.51 -0.40
N ASP A 72 21.76 -3.70 0.65
CA ASP A 72 23.22 -3.55 0.60
C ASP A 72 23.83 -4.50 -0.43
N SER A 73 23.46 -5.79 -0.37
CA SER A 73 23.97 -6.81 -1.31
C SER A 73 23.60 -6.47 -2.77
N ALA A 74 22.40 -5.94 -3.00
CA ALA A 74 21.98 -5.53 -4.34
C ALA A 74 22.77 -4.30 -4.82
N GLN A 75 23.02 -3.34 -3.94
CA GLN A 75 23.80 -2.14 -4.26
C GLN A 75 25.28 -2.48 -4.53
N ASP A 76 25.88 -3.41 -3.77
CA ASP A 76 27.24 -3.92 -3.98
C ASP A 76 27.39 -4.60 -5.35
N LEU A 77 26.33 -5.25 -5.84
CA LEU A 77 26.27 -5.83 -7.17
C LEU A 77 25.97 -4.80 -8.29
N GLY A 78 25.84 -3.52 -7.95
CA GLY A 78 25.58 -2.43 -8.91
C GLY A 78 24.11 -2.22 -9.28
N TYR A 79 23.16 -2.86 -8.57
CA TYR A 79 21.74 -2.60 -8.80
C TYR A 79 21.29 -1.28 -8.14
N SER A 80 20.45 -0.51 -8.85
CA SER A 80 19.85 0.71 -8.31
C SER A 80 18.68 0.39 -7.37
N TRP A 81 18.95 -0.29 -6.26
CA TRP A 81 17.92 -0.58 -5.26
C TRP A 81 17.49 0.72 -4.59
N LYS A 82 16.18 0.98 -4.59
CA LYS A 82 15.56 2.13 -3.93
C LYS A 82 14.46 1.64 -2.98
N LYS A 83 14.26 2.37 -1.88
CA LYS A 83 13.11 2.15 -1.02
C LYS A 83 11.82 2.43 -1.81
N LEU A 84 10.79 1.65 -1.52
CA LEU A 84 9.48 1.80 -2.13
C LEU A 84 8.66 2.83 -1.38
N ASP A 85 7.87 3.60 -2.11
CA ASP A 85 6.81 4.40 -1.53
C ASP A 85 5.79 3.48 -0.84
N LYS A 86 5.29 3.94 0.30
CA LYS A 86 4.29 3.25 1.12
C LYS A 86 3.09 4.13 1.38
N PHE A 87 1.90 3.52 1.48
CA PHE A 87 0.67 4.11 2.00
C PHE A 87 0.66 3.99 3.54
N MET A 88 1.58 4.68 4.21
CA MET A 88 1.74 4.57 5.66
C MET A 88 1.86 5.95 6.32
N TYR A 89 1.11 6.16 7.39
CA TYR A 89 1.30 7.28 8.31
C TYR A 89 2.54 7.02 9.17
N GLN A 90 3.73 7.17 8.58
CA GLN A 90 5.00 6.74 9.17
C GLN A 90 5.31 7.39 10.52
N ASP A 91 4.76 8.58 10.79
CA ASP A 91 4.90 9.26 12.10
C ASP A 91 4.09 8.61 13.23
N LYS A 92 3.13 7.75 12.91
CA LYS A 92 2.36 6.97 13.90
C LYS A 92 3.07 5.68 14.29
N TRP A 93 4.09 5.28 13.53
CA TRP A 93 4.80 4.04 13.79
C TRP A 93 5.73 4.18 15.01
N LYS A 94 5.93 3.06 15.71
CA LYS A 94 6.89 2.94 16.80
C LYS A 94 7.67 1.63 16.65
N PRO A 95 8.92 1.53 17.15
CA PRO A 95 9.73 0.32 17.04
C PRO A 95 9.05 -0.95 17.58
N GLU A 96 8.16 -0.82 18.56
CA GLU A 96 7.44 -1.95 19.15
C GLU A 96 6.30 -2.46 18.25
N TYR A 97 5.86 -1.65 17.27
CA TYR A 97 4.78 -1.99 16.35
C TYR A 97 5.32 -2.90 15.25
N LYS A 98 5.15 -4.21 15.47
CA LYS A 98 5.47 -5.22 14.45
C LYS A 98 4.53 -5.05 13.25
N PHE A 99 5.10 -5.02 12.05
CA PHE A 99 4.30 -5.05 10.82
C PHE A 99 3.60 -6.40 10.67
N GLY A 100 2.29 -6.42 10.94
CA GLY A 100 1.43 -7.58 10.72
C GLY A 100 0.95 -7.70 9.27
N HIS A 101 0.72 -8.95 8.85
CA HIS A 101 0.13 -9.29 7.56
C HIS A 101 -1.41 -9.17 7.56
N TYR A 102 -2.08 -9.46 8.68
CA TYR A 102 -3.54 -9.48 8.78
C TYR A 102 -4.07 -8.28 9.55
N GLY A 103 -4.10 -7.13 8.91
CA GLY A 103 -4.55 -5.88 9.52
C GLY A 103 -3.44 -5.05 10.12
N ASP A 104 -3.87 -3.96 10.73
CA ASP A 104 -3.02 -3.04 11.48
C ASP A 104 -3.84 -2.42 12.63
N PRO A 105 -3.70 -2.93 13.87
CA PRO A 105 -4.42 -2.37 15.02
C PRO A 105 -3.95 -0.95 15.37
N HIS A 106 -2.74 -0.56 14.95
CA HIS A 106 -2.17 0.76 15.22
C HIS A 106 -2.47 1.79 14.13
N ARG A 107 -3.13 1.37 13.04
CA ARG A 107 -3.55 2.24 11.92
C ARG A 107 -2.39 3.03 11.32
N VAL A 108 -1.20 2.44 11.28
CA VAL A 108 -0.02 2.98 10.59
C VAL A 108 -0.20 2.83 9.08
N LYS A 109 -0.61 1.64 8.62
CA LYS A 109 -1.01 1.37 7.23
C LYS A 109 -2.35 2.04 6.95
N TRP A 110 -2.40 2.82 5.88
CA TRP A 110 -3.67 3.25 5.32
C TRP A 110 -4.45 2.03 4.81
N SER A 111 -5.78 2.07 4.90
CA SER A 111 -6.66 1.08 4.29
C SER A 111 -7.95 1.75 3.84
N ALA A 112 -8.60 1.22 2.81
CA ALA A 112 -9.87 1.74 2.29
C ALA A 112 -11.00 1.74 3.33
N ARG A 113 -10.86 0.97 4.43
CA ARG A 113 -11.77 1.06 5.58
C ARG A 113 -11.82 2.49 6.16
N MET A 114 -10.73 3.25 6.08
CA MET A 114 -10.69 4.63 6.57
C MET A 114 -11.66 5.54 5.78
N TYR A 115 -11.75 5.38 4.45
CA TYR A 115 -12.76 6.07 3.65
C TYR A 115 -14.18 5.61 3.93
N VAL A 116 -14.38 4.32 4.22
CA VAL A 116 -15.70 3.82 4.64
C VAL A 116 -16.12 4.46 5.97
N GLU A 117 -15.21 4.54 6.94
CA GLU A 117 -15.44 5.20 8.23
C GLU A 117 -15.77 6.69 8.04
N GLU A 118 -15.05 7.38 7.16
CA GLU A 118 -15.34 8.78 6.81
C GLU A 118 -16.71 8.95 6.15
N ALA A 119 -17.07 8.08 5.20
CA ALA A 119 -18.38 8.12 4.55
C ALA A 119 -19.51 7.92 5.58
N VAL A 120 -19.33 6.99 6.53
CA VAL A 120 -20.29 6.77 7.62
C VAL A 120 -20.39 8.00 8.54
N ALA A 121 -19.26 8.61 8.89
CA ALA A 121 -19.25 9.85 9.66
C ALA A 121 -19.99 11.00 8.95
N ASN A 122 -20.01 10.99 7.62
CA ASN A 122 -20.77 11.93 6.78
C ASN A 122 -22.21 11.49 6.47
N GLY A 123 -22.75 10.50 7.19
CA GLY A 123 -24.16 10.09 7.12
C GLY A 123 -24.46 8.91 6.21
N ALA A 124 -23.46 8.28 5.59
CA ALA A 124 -23.67 7.03 4.87
C ALA A 124 -24.03 5.89 5.84
N LYS A 125 -24.91 4.99 5.40
CA LYS A 125 -25.22 3.75 6.13
C LYS A 125 -24.40 2.61 5.56
N LEU A 126 -23.44 2.11 6.34
CA LEU A 126 -22.72 0.87 6.00
C LEU A 126 -23.64 -0.34 6.21
N ILE A 127 -23.74 -1.20 5.20
CA ILE A 127 -24.41 -2.50 5.25
C ILE A 127 -23.35 -3.54 4.89
N ASN A 128 -23.11 -4.51 5.76
CA ASN A 128 -22.09 -5.54 5.62
C ASN A 128 -22.67 -6.91 5.94
#